data_AF-A0A8T4F9B3-F1
#
_entry.id   AF-A0A8T4F9B3-F1
#
_cell.length_a   1.000
_cell.length_b   1.000
_cell.length_c   1.000
_cell.angle_alpha   90.00
_cell.angle_beta   90.00
_cell.angle_gamma   90.00
#
_symmetry.space_group_name_H-M   'P 1'
#
loop_
_entity.id
_entity.type
_entity.pdbx_description
1 polymer ?
#
loop_
_entity_poly.entity_id
_entity_poly.type
_entity_poly.pdbx_seq_one_letter_code
_entity_poly.pdbx_strand_id
1 'polypeptide(L)'
;MVVTSALAFTCGLIALAAAVAAGAELTRGPSGAELRQAAATEVAQRWQTWPAGKIFPETIGYKGEQGGSERARRVGISSRIDCAAAVDAPLRAAVRAAGCLAIIRATYLDELQGIVVTLGVAAFPDPAAAATAKAVFPQAGKASPGLRALAFTGTVSDHFTAAVRQAGTIRQAGPYVVMTTAGQVDGRPARAIARQRPTLFTFTADLADSVAMTLATPATPDCAGEGWTC
;
A
#
# COMPACT_ATOMS: atom_id res chain seq x y z
N MET A 1 -4.83 -65.92 -21.93
CA MET A 1 -5.16 -64.91 -22.97
C MET A 1 -6.28 -63.96 -22.57
N VAL A 2 -7.34 -64.40 -21.86
CA VAL A 2 -8.48 -63.51 -21.49
C VAL A 2 -8.09 -62.43 -20.45
N VAL A 3 -7.25 -62.75 -19.47
CA VAL A 3 -6.84 -61.82 -18.40
C VAL A 3 -5.97 -60.67 -18.92
N THR A 4 -5.07 -60.94 -19.87
CA THR A 4 -4.22 -59.93 -20.51
C THR A 4 -5.00 -58.95 -21.37
N SER A 5 -6.04 -59.42 -22.07
CA SER A 5 -6.92 -58.57 -22.88
C SER A 5 -7.81 -57.67 -22.02
N ALA A 6 -8.31 -58.17 -20.89
CA ALA A 6 -9.11 -57.38 -19.95
C ALA A 6 -8.30 -56.23 -19.33
N LEU A 7 -7.02 -56.48 -18.97
CA LEU A 7 -6.12 -55.47 -18.41
C LEU A 7 -5.75 -54.38 -19.42
N ALA A 8 -5.52 -54.76 -20.68
CA ALA A 8 -5.20 -53.80 -21.73
C ALA A 8 -6.38 -52.85 -22.03
N PHE A 9 -7.61 -53.39 -22.01
CA PHE A 9 -8.82 -52.59 -22.18
C PHE A 9 -9.04 -51.60 -21.03
N THR A 10 -8.87 -52.02 -19.78
CA THR A 10 -9.03 -51.12 -18.63
C THR A 10 -7.96 -50.02 -18.61
N CYS A 11 -6.69 -50.36 -18.89
CA CYS A 11 -5.64 -49.35 -19.03
C CYS A 11 -5.92 -48.36 -20.18
N GLY A 12 -6.42 -48.85 -21.33
CA GLY A 12 -6.80 -47.99 -22.45
C GLY A 12 -7.91 -47.00 -22.11
N LEU A 13 -8.93 -47.43 -21.36
CA LEU A 13 -10.02 -46.56 -20.92
C LEU A 13 -9.57 -45.50 -19.91
N ILE A 14 -8.68 -45.87 -18.98
CA ILE A 14 -8.09 -44.91 -18.01
C ILE A 14 -7.23 -43.87 -18.74
N ALA A 15 -6.40 -44.30 -19.70
CA ALA A 15 -5.57 -43.38 -20.48
C ALA A 15 -6.42 -42.42 -21.33
N LEU A 16 -7.52 -42.90 -21.93
CA LEU A 16 -8.44 -42.05 -22.67
C LEU A 16 -9.16 -41.04 -21.76
N ALA A 17 -9.65 -41.48 -20.60
CA ALA A 17 -10.28 -40.59 -19.63
C ALA A 17 -9.31 -39.51 -19.12
N ALA A 18 -8.06 -39.87 -18.87
CA ALA A 18 -7.00 -38.93 -18.51
C ALA A 18 -6.69 -37.94 -19.65
N ALA A 19 -6.63 -38.41 -20.90
CA ALA A 19 -6.40 -37.56 -22.07
C ALA A 19 -7.56 -36.59 -22.32
N VAL A 20 -8.81 -37.03 -22.13
CA VAL A 20 -10.01 -36.18 -22.23
C VAL A 20 -10.04 -35.16 -21.10
N ALA A 21 -9.73 -35.55 -19.86
CA ALA A 21 -9.63 -34.63 -18.74
C ALA A 21 -8.51 -33.60 -18.93
N ALA A 22 -7.35 -34.03 -19.43
CA ALA A 22 -6.24 -33.13 -19.77
C ALA A 22 -6.61 -32.19 -20.93
N GLY A 23 -7.29 -32.68 -21.96
CA GLY A 23 -7.78 -31.85 -23.07
C GLY A 23 -8.84 -30.84 -22.63
N ALA A 24 -9.71 -31.24 -21.70
CA ALA A 24 -10.71 -30.35 -21.11
C ALA A 24 -10.04 -29.26 -20.27
N GLU A 25 -9.01 -29.58 -19.49
CA GLU A 25 -8.27 -28.59 -18.71
C GLU A 25 -7.48 -27.62 -19.60
N LEU A 26 -6.86 -28.12 -20.68
CA LEU A 26 -6.12 -27.31 -21.66
C LEU A 26 -7.01 -26.34 -22.46
N THR A 27 -8.33 -26.61 -22.53
CA THR A 27 -9.29 -25.78 -23.27
C THR A 27 -10.25 -25.02 -22.36
N ARG A 28 -10.14 -25.20 -21.04
CA ARG A 28 -10.97 -24.50 -20.05
C ARG A 28 -10.48 -23.07 -19.89
N GLY A 29 -11.42 -22.12 -19.83
CA GLY A 29 -11.12 -20.77 -19.36
C GLY A 29 -10.78 -20.75 -17.86
N PRO A 30 -10.21 -19.64 -17.36
CA PRO A 30 -9.87 -19.50 -15.95
C PRO A 30 -11.14 -19.55 -15.08
N SER A 31 -11.06 -20.31 -14.00
CA SER A 31 -12.06 -20.34 -12.94
C SER A 31 -12.08 -19.01 -12.17
N GLY A 32 -13.20 -18.72 -11.51
CA GLY A 32 -13.30 -17.54 -10.64
C GLY A 32 -12.29 -17.55 -9.48
N ALA A 33 -11.80 -18.71 -9.05
CA ALA A 33 -10.76 -18.80 -8.02
C ALA A 33 -9.40 -18.37 -8.55
N GLU A 34 -9.03 -18.81 -9.75
CA GLU A 34 -7.78 -18.40 -10.42
C GLU A 34 -7.80 -16.90 -10.72
N LEU A 35 -8.92 -16.36 -11.20
CA LEU A 35 -9.06 -14.92 -11.45
C LEU A 35 -8.89 -14.09 -10.16
N ARG A 36 -9.45 -14.55 -9.03
CA ARG A 36 -9.26 -13.87 -7.73
C ARG A 36 -7.82 -13.95 -7.25
N GLN A 37 -7.17 -15.10 -7.41
CA GLN A 37 -5.77 -15.28 -7.04
C GLN A 37 -4.84 -14.42 -7.90
N ALA A 38 -5.10 -14.34 -9.21
CA ALA A 38 -4.38 -13.47 -10.13
C ALA A 38 -4.55 -11.99 -9.72
N ALA A 39 -5.79 -11.55 -9.47
CA ALA A 39 -6.06 -10.19 -9.03
C ALA A 39 -5.37 -9.85 -7.69
N ALA A 40 -5.38 -10.78 -6.73
CA ALA A 40 -4.69 -10.59 -5.46
C ALA A 40 -3.16 -10.50 -5.63
N THR A 41 -2.60 -11.32 -6.52
CA THR A 41 -1.16 -11.33 -6.84
C THR A 41 -0.75 -10.02 -7.51
N GLU A 42 -1.52 -9.54 -8.49
CA GLU A 42 -1.27 -8.24 -9.14
C GLU A 42 -1.29 -7.11 -8.11
N VAL A 43 -2.35 -7.04 -7.28
CA VAL A 43 -2.47 -6.03 -6.22
C VAL A 43 -1.25 -6.07 -5.29
N ALA A 44 -0.80 -7.24 -4.85
CA ALA A 44 0.35 -7.39 -3.96
C ALA A 44 1.70 -6.96 -4.59
N GLN A 45 1.78 -6.92 -5.92
CA GLN A 45 3.00 -6.55 -6.65
C GLN A 45 3.04 -5.07 -7.06
N ARG A 46 1.95 -4.31 -6.92
CA ARG A 46 1.87 -2.90 -7.38
C ARG A 46 2.97 -2.01 -6.83
N TRP A 47 3.41 -2.21 -5.58
CA TRP A 47 4.48 -1.40 -5.01
C TRP A 47 5.81 -1.47 -5.78
N GLN A 48 6.07 -2.60 -6.46
CA GLN A 48 7.29 -2.82 -7.25
C GLN A 48 7.05 -2.64 -8.75
N THR A 49 5.84 -2.92 -9.26
CA THR A 49 5.56 -2.87 -10.71
C THR A 49 5.03 -1.52 -11.18
N TRP A 50 4.36 -0.75 -10.33
CA TRP A 50 3.82 0.55 -10.74
C TRP A 50 4.86 1.65 -10.66
N PRO A 51 4.81 2.64 -11.58
CA PRO A 51 5.55 3.88 -11.38
C PRO A 51 5.17 4.51 -10.03
N ALA A 52 6.17 5.01 -9.28
CA ALA A 52 5.90 5.59 -7.96
C ALA A 52 4.92 6.78 -8.03
N GLY A 53 4.90 7.52 -9.15
CA GLY A 53 3.94 8.61 -9.39
C GLY A 53 2.49 8.15 -9.60
N LYS A 54 2.25 6.85 -9.87
CA LYS A 54 0.92 6.25 -9.87
C LYS A 54 0.44 5.93 -8.46
N ILE A 55 1.36 5.48 -7.59
CA ILE A 55 1.07 5.24 -6.16
C ILE A 55 0.83 6.56 -5.43
N PHE A 56 1.67 7.55 -5.71
CA PHE A 56 1.62 8.87 -5.13
C PHE A 56 1.38 9.89 -6.25
N PRO A 57 0.14 10.21 -6.64
CA PRO A 57 -0.15 11.13 -7.75
C PRO A 57 0.34 12.56 -7.48
N GLU A 58 0.49 13.38 -8.51
CA GLU A 58 0.98 14.77 -8.37
C GLU A 58 0.08 15.61 -7.45
N THR A 59 -1.23 15.37 -7.50
CA THR A 59 -2.21 16.00 -6.62
C THR A 59 -3.15 14.97 -6.01
N ILE A 60 -3.51 15.15 -4.73
CA ILE A 60 -4.52 14.35 -4.04
C ILE A 60 -5.62 15.28 -3.53
N GLY A 61 -6.87 15.04 -3.91
CA GLY A 61 -8.01 15.79 -3.40
C GLY A 61 -8.38 15.37 -1.97
N TYR A 62 -8.81 16.33 -1.15
CA TYR A 62 -9.29 16.09 0.21
C TYR A 62 -10.37 17.12 0.60
N LYS A 63 -11.06 16.89 1.72
CA LYS A 63 -12.05 17.85 2.25
C LYS A 63 -11.39 18.83 3.22
N GLY A 64 -11.54 20.13 2.95
CA GLY A 64 -11.03 21.20 3.81
C GLY A 64 -11.73 21.24 5.19
N GLU A 65 -11.08 21.85 6.19
CA GLU A 65 -11.63 21.96 7.56
C GLU A 65 -12.95 22.74 7.59
N GLN A 66 -13.10 23.76 6.73
CA GLN A 66 -14.31 24.58 6.61
C GLN A 66 -15.33 23.99 5.62
N GLY A 67 -15.09 22.77 5.14
CA GLY A 67 -15.80 22.20 4.01
C GLY A 67 -15.21 22.65 2.66
N GLY A 68 -15.70 22.03 1.58
CA GLY A 68 -15.16 22.23 0.24
C GLY A 68 -14.09 21.19 -0.15
N SER A 69 -13.67 21.26 -1.42
CA SER A 69 -12.66 20.38 -2.01
C SER A 69 -11.36 21.15 -2.16
N GLU A 70 -10.29 20.63 -1.57
CA GLU A 70 -8.93 21.16 -1.65
C GLU A 70 -7.99 20.09 -2.22
N ARG A 71 -6.78 20.48 -2.63
CA ARG A 71 -5.79 19.54 -3.19
C ARG A 71 -4.45 19.68 -2.52
N ALA A 72 -3.91 18.54 -2.10
CA ALA A 72 -2.55 18.44 -1.66
C ALA A 72 -1.63 18.24 -2.87
N ARG A 73 -0.51 18.96 -2.94
CA ARG A 73 0.48 18.89 -4.03
C ARG A 73 1.72 18.14 -3.60
N ARG A 74 2.18 17.20 -4.42
CA ARG A 74 3.38 16.39 -4.16
C ARG A 74 4.64 17.24 -4.30
N VAL A 75 5.45 17.28 -3.24
CA VAL A 75 6.78 17.89 -3.22
C VAL A 75 7.81 16.95 -3.83
N GLY A 76 7.74 15.67 -3.49
CA GLY A 76 8.68 14.67 -3.99
C GLY A 76 8.41 13.26 -3.48
N ILE A 77 9.09 12.29 -4.07
CA ILE A 77 9.04 10.87 -3.71
C ILE A 77 10.46 10.41 -3.35
N SER A 78 10.60 9.63 -2.28
CA SER A 78 11.89 9.05 -1.89
C SER A 78 12.29 7.93 -2.84
N SER A 79 13.57 7.88 -3.20
CA SER A 79 14.19 6.72 -3.86
C SER A 79 14.49 5.56 -2.89
N ARG A 80 14.39 5.80 -1.57
CA ARG A 80 14.66 4.78 -0.55
C ARG A 80 13.39 4.07 -0.13
N ILE A 81 13.49 2.75 -0.01
CA ILE A 81 12.36 1.86 0.33
C ILE A 81 12.61 1.04 1.60
N ASP A 82 13.70 1.29 2.32
CA ASP A 82 14.09 0.52 3.50
C ASP A 82 13.08 0.65 4.64
N CYS A 83 12.45 -0.47 5.03
CA CYS A 83 11.43 -0.49 6.07
C CYS A 83 11.91 0.14 7.39
N ALA A 84 13.11 -0.22 7.85
CA ALA A 84 13.65 0.26 9.13
C ALA A 84 13.99 1.77 9.10
N ALA A 85 14.39 2.31 7.95
CA ALA A 85 14.72 3.73 7.81
C ALA A 85 13.46 4.60 7.70
N ALA A 86 12.34 4.02 7.26
CA ALA A 86 11.08 4.73 7.07
C ALA A 86 10.23 4.89 8.35
N VAL A 87 10.46 4.09 9.39
CA VAL A 87 9.71 4.16 10.66
C VAL A 87 10.59 4.50 11.86
N ASP A 88 9.97 4.97 12.94
CA ASP A 88 10.65 5.23 14.21
C ASP A 88 11.23 3.94 14.81
N ALA A 89 12.33 4.09 15.56
CA ALA A 89 13.08 2.96 16.11
C ALA A 89 12.23 1.92 16.88
N PRO A 90 11.25 2.31 17.72
CA PRO A 90 10.40 1.35 18.44
C PRO A 90 9.59 0.41 17.55
N LEU A 91 9.32 0.78 16.29
CA LEU A 91 8.49 0.00 15.37
C LEU A 91 9.31 -0.96 14.47
N ARG A 92 10.62 -0.75 14.36
CA ARG A 92 11.47 -1.47 13.39
C ARG A 92 11.41 -2.98 13.56
N ALA A 93 11.49 -3.47 14.80
CA ALA A 93 11.48 -4.89 15.09
C ALA A 93 10.13 -5.54 14.71
N ALA A 94 9.03 -4.89 15.08
CA ALA A 94 7.68 -5.38 14.83
C ALA A 94 7.33 -5.37 13.33
N VAL A 95 7.64 -4.28 12.62
CA VAL A 95 7.44 -4.18 11.16
C VAL A 95 8.27 -5.20 10.40
N ARG A 96 9.51 -5.47 10.84
CA ARG A 96 10.35 -6.54 10.28
C ARG A 96 9.77 -7.93 10.57
N ALA A 97 9.31 -8.17 11.80
CA ALA A 97 8.71 -9.46 12.18
C ALA A 97 7.43 -9.76 11.40
N ALA A 98 6.67 -8.72 11.04
CA ALA A 98 5.51 -8.82 10.15
C ALA A 98 5.88 -9.04 8.66
N GLY A 99 7.17 -9.09 8.31
CA GLY A 99 7.62 -9.38 6.94
C GLY A 99 7.60 -8.19 5.98
N CYS A 100 7.80 -6.96 6.47
CA CYS A 100 7.84 -5.78 5.61
C CYS A 100 8.80 -5.94 4.43
N LEU A 101 8.26 -5.76 3.23
CA LEU A 101 8.98 -5.89 1.96
C LEU A 101 9.63 -4.56 1.56
N ALA A 102 8.88 -3.47 1.66
CA ALA A 102 9.31 -2.12 1.29
C ALA A 102 8.43 -1.05 1.95
N ILE A 103 8.97 0.14 2.19
CA ILE A 103 8.19 1.34 2.54
C ILE A 103 8.58 2.50 1.63
N ILE A 104 7.71 2.81 0.67
CA ILE A 104 7.88 3.95 -0.23
C ILE A 104 7.24 5.18 0.41
N ARG A 105 7.90 6.34 0.31
CA ARG A 105 7.42 7.59 0.93
C ARG A 105 7.35 8.74 -0.07
N ALA A 106 6.35 9.59 0.09
CA ALA A 106 6.21 10.84 -0.64
C ALA A 106 5.78 11.96 0.31
N THR A 107 6.16 13.20 0.00
CA THR A 107 5.78 14.37 0.79
C THR A 107 4.88 15.27 -0.02
N TYR A 108 3.83 15.78 0.62
CA TYR A 108 2.83 16.67 0.06
C TYR A 108 2.72 17.93 0.91
N LEU A 109 2.25 19.00 0.27
CA LEU A 109 1.74 20.21 0.92
C LEU A 109 0.24 20.26 0.76
N ASP A 110 -0.47 20.75 1.77
CA ASP A 110 -1.87 21.15 1.66
C ASP A 110 -2.06 22.31 0.67
N GLU A 111 -3.31 22.61 0.31
CA GLU A 111 -3.63 23.67 -0.68
C GLU A 111 -3.14 25.05 -0.19
N LEU A 112 -3.26 25.31 1.13
CA LEU A 112 -2.84 26.55 1.76
C LEU A 112 -1.32 26.61 2.03
N GLN A 113 -0.60 25.53 1.77
CA GLN A 113 0.84 25.39 1.99
C GLN A 113 1.28 25.66 3.44
N GLY A 114 0.39 25.44 4.41
CA GLY A 114 0.66 25.57 5.84
C GLY A 114 1.03 24.25 6.51
N ILE A 115 0.66 23.12 5.90
CA ILE A 115 0.81 21.77 6.43
C ILE A 115 1.60 20.91 5.45
N VAL A 116 2.65 20.29 5.95
CA VAL A 116 3.42 19.28 5.23
C VAL A 116 3.03 17.89 5.72
N VAL A 117 2.84 16.96 4.78
CA VAL A 117 2.42 15.59 5.05
C VAL A 117 3.38 14.63 4.35
N THR A 118 4.05 13.76 5.09
CA THR A 118 4.71 12.59 4.50
C THR A 118 3.73 11.42 4.51
N LEU A 119 3.41 10.88 3.34
CA LEU A 119 2.72 9.61 3.15
C LEU A 119 3.73 8.48 3.01
N GLY A 120 3.39 7.31 3.53
CA GLY A 120 4.18 6.10 3.41
C GLY A 120 3.30 4.91 3.07
N VAL A 121 3.71 4.12 2.10
CA VAL A 121 3.07 2.85 1.71
C VAL A 121 4.01 1.73 2.08
N ALA A 122 3.65 0.95 3.11
CA ALA A 122 4.36 -0.26 3.50
C ALA A 122 3.72 -1.49 2.84
N ALA A 123 4.52 -2.27 2.13
CA ALA A 123 4.11 -3.51 1.49
C ALA A 123 4.46 -4.73 2.36
N PHE A 124 3.53 -5.68 2.43
CA PHE A 124 3.67 -6.94 3.16
C PHE A 124 3.33 -8.13 2.27
N PRO A 125 3.70 -9.38 2.65
CA PRO A 125 3.45 -10.56 1.83
C PRO A 125 1.96 -10.82 1.60
N ASP A 126 1.12 -10.50 2.59
CA ASP A 126 -0.32 -10.74 2.55
C ASP A 126 -1.10 -9.77 3.48
N PRO A 127 -2.43 -9.73 3.39
CA PRO A 127 -3.27 -8.87 4.24
C PRO A 127 -3.19 -9.18 5.75
N ALA A 128 -2.88 -10.40 6.16
CA ALA A 128 -2.77 -10.76 7.57
C ALA A 128 -1.49 -10.17 8.17
N ALA A 129 -0.36 -10.29 7.46
CA ALA A 129 0.89 -9.64 7.79
C ALA A 129 0.75 -8.11 7.90
N ALA A 130 0.04 -7.48 6.95
CA ALA A 130 -0.28 -6.05 7.00
C ALA A 130 -1.13 -5.69 8.24
N ALA A 131 -2.09 -6.52 8.62
CA ALA A 131 -2.91 -6.32 9.82
C ALA A 131 -2.06 -6.42 11.10
N THR A 132 -1.19 -7.42 11.21
CA THR A 132 -0.23 -7.56 12.32
C THR A 132 0.68 -6.34 12.43
N ALA A 133 1.21 -5.85 11.30
CA ALA A 133 2.02 -4.65 11.29
C ALA A 133 1.23 -3.40 11.71
N LYS A 134 0.00 -3.22 11.21
CA LYS A 134 -0.84 -2.07 11.61
C LYS A 134 -1.11 -2.03 13.11
N ALA A 135 -1.31 -3.18 13.73
CA ALA A 135 -1.65 -3.29 15.15
C ALA A 135 -0.56 -2.75 16.11
N VAL A 136 0.69 -2.61 15.65
CA VAL A 136 1.80 -2.12 16.49
C VAL A 136 1.96 -0.59 16.47
N PHE A 137 1.28 0.09 15.54
CA PHE A 137 1.29 1.56 15.47
C PHE A 137 0.32 2.15 16.50
N PRO A 138 0.59 3.37 16.98
CA PRO A 138 -0.33 4.05 17.87
C PRO A 138 -1.67 4.35 17.18
N GLN A 139 -2.70 4.61 17.99
CA GLN A 139 -3.98 5.11 17.52
C GLN A 139 -3.81 6.40 16.70
N ALA A 140 -4.74 6.63 15.78
CA ALA A 140 -4.75 7.81 14.92
C ALA A 140 -4.66 9.12 15.74
N GLY A 141 -3.96 10.11 15.18
CA GLY A 141 -3.70 11.40 15.80
C GLY A 141 -2.33 11.50 16.49
N LYS A 142 -1.64 10.39 16.78
CA LYS A 142 -0.26 10.42 17.29
C LYS A 142 0.75 10.26 16.16
N ALA A 143 1.72 11.17 16.10
CA ALA A 143 2.75 11.16 15.07
C ALA A 143 3.95 10.24 15.37
N SER A 144 4.16 9.91 16.64
CA SER A 144 5.33 9.15 17.12
C SER A 144 4.95 8.18 18.25
N PRO A 145 5.48 6.95 18.27
CA PRO A 145 6.28 6.36 17.19
C PRO A 145 5.41 6.10 15.94
N GLY A 146 5.94 6.33 14.74
CA GLY A 146 5.20 6.22 13.49
C GLY A 146 6.09 6.31 12.26
N LEU A 147 5.49 6.74 11.14
CA LEU A 147 6.22 7.03 9.90
C LEU A 147 7.16 8.21 10.11
N ARG A 148 8.42 8.08 9.68
CA ARG A 148 9.39 9.17 9.71
C ARG A 148 9.10 10.17 8.60
N ALA A 149 9.20 11.44 8.96
CA ALA A 149 9.13 12.55 8.01
C ALA A 149 10.16 12.38 6.89
N LEU A 150 9.79 12.84 5.70
CA LEU A 150 10.62 12.90 4.51
C LEU A 150 10.71 14.36 4.07
N ALA A 151 11.86 14.98 4.34
CA ALA A 151 12.17 16.33 3.90
C ALA A 151 12.91 16.29 2.55
N PHE A 152 12.70 17.32 1.74
CA PHE A 152 13.45 17.59 0.51
C PHE A 152 14.18 18.93 0.64
N THR A 153 15.51 18.90 0.58
CA THR A 153 16.35 20.08 0.73
C THR A 153 16.09 21.11 -0.36
N GLY A 154 16.08 22.39 0.01
CA GLY A 154 15.75 23.48 -0.91
C GLY A 154 14.26 23.61 -1.25
N THR A 155 13.38 22.92 -0.51
CA THR A 155 11.92 23.03 -0.64
C THR A 155 11.30 23.48 0.68
N VAL A 156 10.02 23.84 0.67
CA VAL A 156 9.26 24.14 1.90
C VAL A 156 9.17 22.97 2.90
N SER A 157 9.53 21.75 2.48
CA SER A 157 9.57 20.58 3.36
C SER A 157 10.91 20.39 4.09
N ASP A 158 11.92 21.23 3.82
CA ASP A 158 13.28 21.05 4.36
C ASP A 158 13.32 21.02 5.89
N HIS A 159 12.46 21.81 6.53
CA HIS A 159 12.34 21.86 7.98
C HIS A 159 11.45 20.75 8.57
N PHE A 160 10.87 19.87 7.75
CA PHE A 160 9.98 18.80 8.24
C PHE A 160 10.76 17.64 8.86
N THR A 161 11.22 17.86 10.09
CA THR A 161 12.00 16.88 10.85
C THR A 161 11.13 16.03 11.77
N ALA A 162 11.74 15.02 12.40
CA ALA A 162 11.05 14.15 13.34
C ALA A 162 10.37 14.89 14.50
N ALA A 163 10.91 16.04 14.93
CA ALA A 163 10.38 16.84 16.03
C ALA A 163 9.16 17.70 15.64
N VAL A 164 8.97 17.96 14.33
CA VAL A 164 7.89 18.80 13.79
C VAL A 164 6.59 18.03 13.63
N ARG A 165 6.69 16.70 13.50
CA ARG A 165 5.56 15.78 13.39
C ARG A 165 4.59 15.93 14.57
N GLN A 166 3.32 16.19 14.26
CA GLN A 166 2.26 16.46 15.23
C GLN A 166 1.10 15.50 15.14
N ALA A 167 0.76 15.07 13.92
CA ALA A 167 -0.27 14.09 13.69
C ALA A 167 0.25 12.92 12.86
N GLY A 168 -0.42 11.78 13.00
CA GLY A 168 -0.19 10.62 12.16
C GLY A 168 -1.48 9.83 11.98
N THR A 169 -1.63 9.24 10.81
CA THR A 169 -2.76 8.37 10.46
C THR A 169 -2.23 7.03 9.99
N ILE A 170 -2.99 5.97 10.22
CA ILE A 170 -2.71 4.64 9.70
C ILE A 170 -3.98 4.01 9.11
N ARG A 171 -3.81 3.37 7.95
CA ARG A 171 -4.83 2.63 7.20
C ARG A 171 -4.24 1.32 6.71
N GLN A 172 -5.09 0.32 6.56
CA GLN A 172 -4.73 -0.93 5.88
C GLN A 172 -5.59 -1.04 4.63
N ALA A 173 -5.00 -1.51 3.54
CA ALA A 173 -5.69 -1.80 2.30
C ALA A 173 -5.05 -3.03 1.63
N GLY A 174 -5.70 -4.19 1.75
CA GLY A 174 -5.13 -5.46 1.31
C GLY A 174 -3.77 -5.74 2.00
N PRO A 175 -2.71 -6.06 1.24
CA PRO A 175 -1.36 -6.31 1.76
C PRO A 175 -0.57 -5.02 2.06
N TYR A 176 -1.22 -3.85 2.05
CA TYR A 176 -0.59 -2.56 2.29
C TYR A 176 -1.01 -1.93 3.61
N VAL A 177 -0.06 -1.25 4.26
CA VAL A 177 -0.32 -0.29 5.33
C VAL A 177 0.05 1.09 4.83
N VAL A 178 -0.94 1.99 4.76
CA VAL A 178 -0.74 3.39 4.37
C VAL A 178 -0.68 4.24 5.63
N MET A 179 0.39 5.00 5.78
CA MET A 179 0.66 5.84 6.94
C MET A 179 0.82 7.28 6.51
N THR A 180 0.49 8.20 7.41
CA THR A 180 0.88 9.60 7.28
C THR A 180 1.59 10.08 8.53
N THR A 181 2.45 11.07 8.35
CA THR A 181 2.85 11.98 9.42
C THR A 181 2.77 13.41 8.91
N ALA A 182 2.26 14.31 9.73
CA ALA A 182 2.03 15.70 9.35
C ALA A 182 2.49 16.69 10.42
N GLY A 183 2.82 17.89 9.99
CA GLY A 183 3.18 19.03 10.82
C GLY A 183 3.13 20.33 10.03
N GLN A 184 3.30 21.47 10.69
CA GLN A 184 3.35 22.77 10.04
C GLN A 184 4.67 22.96 9.30
N VAL A 185 4.61 23.66 8.17
CA VAL A 185 5.78 23.97 7.33
C VAL A 185 6.80 24.88 8.02
N ASP A 186 6.38 25.63 9.05
CA ASP A 186 7.24 26.54 9.81
C ASP A 186 8.31 25.84 10.66
N GLY A 187 8.30 24.50 10.69
CA GLY A 187 9.31 23.70 11.36
C GLY A 187 9.24 23.76 12.89
N ARG A 188 8.18 24.34 13.47
CA ARG A 188 8.05 24.40 14.93
C ARG A 188 7.89 22.99 15.50
N PRO A 189 8.70 22.61 16.52
CA PRO A 189 8.54 21.32 17.16
C PRO A 189 7.16 21.16 17.81
N ALA A 190 6.59 19.96 17.74
CA ALA A 190 5.27 19.67 18.32
C ALA A 190 5.18 20.04 19.82
N ARG A 191 6.29 19.87 20.55
CA ARG A 191 6.41 20.23 21.99
C ARG A 191 6.30 21.72 22.28
N ALA A 192 6.52 22.58 21.28
CA ALA A 192 6.45 24.04 21.43
C ALA A 192 5.01 24.57 21.24
N ILE A 193 4.06 23.71 20.88
CA ILE A 193 2.68 24.11 20.58
C ILE A 193 1.83 24.00 21.85
N ALA A 194 1.49 25.16 22.41
CA ALA A 194 0.75 25.27 23.66
C ALA A 194 -0.69 24.71 23.59
N ARG A 195 -1.33 24.77 22.41
CA ARG A 195 -2.69 24.23 22.20
C ARG A 195 -2.72 23.37 20.95
N GLN A 196 -2.92 22.08 21.14
CA GLN A 196 -3.12 21.14 20.04
C GLN A 196 -4.42 21.45 19.30
N ARG A 197 -4.37 21.44 17.97
CA ARG A 197 -5.53 21.65 17.09
C ARG A 197 -5.68 20.41 16.20
N PRO A 198 -6.26 19.31 16.73
CA PRO A 198 -6.30 18.05 16.01
C PRO A 198 -7.08 18.11 14.69
N THR A 199 -8.05 19.04 14.58
CA THR A 199 -8.85 19.27 13.37
C THR A 199 -8.02 19.73 12.17
N LEU A 200 -6.88 20.40 12.41
CA LEU A 200 -5.98 20.84 11.32
C LEU A 200 -5.39 19.68 10.52
N PHE A 201 -5.34 18.48 11.09
CA PHE A 201 -4.67 17.33 10.49
C PHE A 201 -5.63 16.21 10.08
N THR A 202 -6.94 16.38 10.25
CA THR A 202 -7.93 15.33 9.94
C THR A 202 -7.91 14.96 8.47
N PHE A 203 -7.71 15.94 7.58
CA PHE A 203 -7.63 15.72 6.13
C PHE A 203 -6.52 14.74 5.72
N THR A 204 -5.50 14.54 6.55
CA THR A 204 -4.43 13.54 6.28
C THR A 204 -4.97 12.12 6.17
N ALA A 205 -6.14 11.84 6.77
CA ALA A 205 -6.87 10.60 6.57
C ALA A 205 -7.38 10.44 5.14
N ASP A 206 -7.96 11.50 4.55
CA ASP A 206 -8.44 11.48 3.16
C ASP A 206 -7.28 11.19 2.18
N LEU A 207 -6.10 11.75 2.44
CA LEU A 207 -4.90 11.47 1.64
C LEU A 207 -4.50 10.00 1.73
N ALA A 208 -4.49 9.44 2.93
CA ALA A 208 -4.17 8.03 3.16
C ALA A 208 -5.22 7.11 2.48
N ASP A 209 -6.49 7.46 2.60
CA ASP A 209 -7.61 6.71 2.04
C ASP A 209 -7.58 6.76 0.49
N SER A 210 -7.21 7.90 -0.10
CA SER A 210 -7.03 8.03 -1.57
C SER A 210 -5.93 7.10 -2.11
N VAL A 211 -4.76 7.09 -1.47
CA VAL A 211 -3.64 6.20 -1.85
C VAL A 211 -4.00 4.73 -1.59
N ALA A 212 -4.65 4.44 -0.46
CA ALA A 212 -5.11 3.11 -0.10
C ALA A 212 -6.10 2.54 -1.12
N MET A 213 -7.10 3.33 -1.54
CA MET A 213 -8.04 2.94 -2.58
C MET A 213 -7.32 2.66 -3.90
N THR A 214 -6.44 3.58 -4.33
CA THR A 214 -5.65 3.43 -5.56
C THR A 214 -4.85 2.12 -5.59
N LEU A 215 -4.26 1.73 -4.46
CA LEU A 215 -3.50 0.50 -4.34
C LEU A 215 -4.36 -0.76 -4.27
N ALA A 216 -5.50 -0.72 -3.57
CA ALA A 216 -6.28 -1.91 -3.25
C ALA A 216 -7.43 -2.21 -4.22
N THR A 217 -7.82 -1.27 -5.10
CA THR A 217 -8.86 -1.52 -6.12
C THR A 217 -8.44 -2.69 -6.99
N PRO A 218 -9.15 -3.84 -6.97
CA PRO A 218 -8.80 -4.98 -7.79
C PRO A 218 -8.86 -4.61 -9.27
N ALA A 219 -7.85 -4.97 -10.03
CA ALA A 219 -7.96 -4.98 -11.48
C ALA A 219 -8.70 -6.26 -11.89
N THR A 220 -9.65 -6.16 -12.80
CA THR A 220 -10.26 -7.34 -13.44
C THR A 220 -9.23 -7.94 -14.38
N PRO A 221 -8.79 -9.21 -14.17
CA PRO A 221 -7.86 -9.84 -15.09
C PRO A 221 -8.47 -9.90 -16.49
N ASP A 222 -7.75 -9.33 -17.45
CA ASP A 222 -8.11 -9.39 -18.86
C ASP A 222 -7.03 -10.19 -19.59
N CYS A 223 -7.35 -11.45 -19.91
CA CYS A 223 -6.44 -12.37 -20.58
C CYS A 223 -6.11 -11.94 -22.03
N ALA A 224 -6.77 -10.90 -22.57
CA ALA A 224 -6.42 -10.32 -23.86
C ALA A 224 -5.41 -9.16 -23.76
N GLY A 225 -5.08 -8.68 -22.54
CA GLY A 225 -4.21 -7.54 -22.30
C GLY A 225 -2.75 -7.92 -21.96
N GLU A 226 -1.81 -7.02 -22.24
CA GLU A 226 -0.35 -7.22 -22.04
C GLU A 226 0.11 -7.37 -20.57
N GLY A 227 -0.81 -7.37 -19.60
CA GLY A 227 -0.51 -7.39 -18.16
C GLY A 227 -0.87 -8.69 -17.43
N TRP A 228 -1.46 -9.67 -18.12
CA TRP A 228 -1.96 -10.90 -17.52
C TRP A 228 -1.45 -12.12 -18.28
N THR A 229 -0.95 -13.11 -17.54
CA THR A 229 -0.66 -14.44 -18.10
C THR A 229 -1.76 -15.39 -17.66
N CYS A 230 -2.61 -15.72 -18.62
CA CYS A 230 -3.54 -16.83 -18.61
C CYS A 230 -2.96 -17.87 -19.59
#